data_AF-A0AAW2L5K8-F1
#
_entry.id   AF-A0AAW2L5K8-F1
#
_cell.length_a   1.000
_cell.length_b   1.000
_cell.length_c   1.000
_cell.angle_alpha   90.00
_cell.angle_beta   90.00
_cell.angle_gamma   90.00
#
_symmetry.space_group_name_H-M   'P 1'
#
loop_
_entity.id
_entity.type
_entity.pdbx_description
1 polymer ?
#
loop_
_entity_poly.entity_id
_entity_poly.type
_entity_poly.pdbx_seq_one_letter_code
_entity_poly.pdbx_strand_id
1 'polypeptide(L)'
;RTTPRGSTRESPFSLVYGTEAIIPVELGMPSHRVMNFSEECNNDLLKESLDLIEKLREKAFIRMQRYKNTMINSYNKRVRARNFQVGDLVLRRVDTLKPVGKLDPTWEGPYKVTGIIGRGPIN
;
A
#
# COMPACT_ATOMS: atom_id res chain seq x y z
N ARG A 1 -3.30 6.96 -13.57
CA ARG A 1 -4.37 6.65 -12.59
C ARG A 1 -4.64 7.91 -11.79
N THR A 2 -5.84 8.47 -11.90
CA THR A 2 -6.22 9.80 -11.37
C THR A 2 -7.03 9.74 -10.08
N THR A 3 -7.49 8.56 -9.67
CA THR A 3 -8.23 8.38 -8.42
C THR A 3 -7.31 8.45 -7.20
N PRO A 4 -7.66 9.22 -6.16
CA PRO A 4 -6.96 9.21 -4.88
C PRO A 4 -6.93 7.83 -4.24
N ARG A 5 -5.79 7.45 -3.66
CA ARG A 5 -5.68 6.21 -2.85
C ARG A 5 -6.13 6.50 -1.43
N GLY A 6 -6.90 5.59 -0.81
CA GLY A 6 -7.30 5.77 0.60
C GLY A 6 -6.13 5.91 1.60
N SER A 7 -4.97 5.30 1.30
CA SER A 7 -3.77 5.35 2.14
C SER A 7 -3.03 6.69 2.11
N THR A 8 -2.98 7.38 0.96
CA THR A 8 -2.29 8.66 0.79
C THR A 8 -3.25 9.86 0.71
N ARG A 9 -4.51 9.58 0.34
CA ARG A 9 -5.56 10.51 -0.12
C ARG A 9 -5.16 11.38 -1.31
N GLU A 10 -4.08 11.04 -1.99
CA GLU A 10 -3.61 11.71 -3.21
C GLU A 10 -3.68 10.73 -4.38
N SER A 11 -3.85 11.24 -5.59
CA SER A 11 -3.79 10.42 -6.80
C SER A 11 -2.34 10.08 -7.14
N PRO A 12 -2.05 8.90 -7.73
CA PRO A 12 -0.71 8.61 -8.24
C PRO A 12 -0.21 9.64 -9.27
N PHE A 13 -1.11 10.19 -10.08
CA PHE A 13 -0.76 11.18 -11.10
C PHE A 13 -0.29 12.49 -10.46
N SER A 14 -1.04 13.03 -9.50
CA SER A 14 -0.68 14.28 -8.80
C SER A 14 0.61 14.16 -8.01
N LEU A 15 0.96 12.97 -7.50
CA LEU A 15 2.25 12.77 -6.84
C LEU A 15 3.43 12.78 -7.81
N VAL A 16 3.24 12.39 -9.07
CA VAL A 16 4.30 12.34 -10.08
C VAL A 16 4.46 13.69 -10.77
N TYR A 17 3.35 14.22 -11.30
CA TYR A 17 3.35 15.43 -12.14
C TYR A 17 2.98 16.69 -11.38
N GLY A 18 2.52 16.54 -10.14
CA GLY A 18 2.29 17.66 -9.25
C GLY A 18 0.98 18.42 -9.41
N THR A 19 0.27 18.13 -10.48
CA THR A 19 -1.04 18.70 -10.77
C THR A 19 -2.07 17.60 -10.97
N GLU A 20 -3.34 17.94 -10.83
CA GLU A 20 -4.41 17.01 -11.14
C GLU A 20 -4.54 16.85 -12.66
N ALA A 21 -4.56 15.60 -13.11
CA ALA A 21 -4.70 15.28 -14.54
C ALA A 21 -6.05 15.76 -15.08
N ILE A 22 -6.05 16.26 -16.30
CA ILE A 22 -7.28 16.45 -17.07
C ILE A 22 -7.81 15.07 -17.46
N ILE A 23 -9.06 14.80 -17.14
CA ILE A 23 -9.70 13.51 -17.45
C ILE A 23 -10.23 13.57 -18.88
N PRO A 24 -10.16 12.49 -19.69
CA PRO A 24 -10.63 12.53 -21.09
C PRO A 24 -12.07 13.05 -21.29
N VAL A 25 -12.95 12.87 -20.31
CA VAL A 25 -14.32 13.40 -20.35
C VAL A 25 -14.36 14.93 -20.36
N GLU A 26 -13.40 15.58 -19.70
CA GLU A 26 -13.27 17.05 -19.66
C GLU A 26 -12.79 17.64 -20.99
N LEU A 27 -12.22 16.81 -21.87
CA LEU A 27 -11.87 17.19 -23.23
C LEU A 27 -13.08 17.09 -24.17
N GLY A 28 -13.94 16.07 -23.98
CA GLY A 28 -15.17 15.89 -24.75
C GLY A 28 -16.28 16.86 -24.35
N MET A 29 -16.30 17.30 -23.09
CA MET A 29 -17.16 18.36 -22.57
C MET A 29 -16.26 19.41 -21.91
N PRO A 30 -16.03 20.57 -22.54
CA PRO A 30 -15.02 21.52 -22.08
C PRO A 30 -15.31 21.94 -20.64
N SER A 31 -14.46 21.48 -19.73
CA SER A 31 -14.54 21.85 -18.32
C SER A 31 -14.15 23.31 -18.11
N HIS A 32 -14.48 23.88 -16.95
CA HIS A 32 -14.10 25.26 -16.61
C HIS A 32 -12.59 25.51 -16.74
N ARG A 33 -11.76 24.49 -16.44
CA ARG A 33 -10.29 24.56 -16.61
C ARG A 33 -9.88 24.70 -18.07
N VAL A 34 -10.59 24.05 -18.99
CA VAL A 34 -10.33 24.12 -20.44
C VAL A 34 -10.84 25.45 -21.00
N MET A 35 -12.04 25.89 -20.60
CA MET A 35 -12.63 27.13 -21.12
C MET A 35 -11.89 28.40 -20.68
N ASN A 36 -11.31 28.41 -19.49
CA ASN A 36 -10.60 29.57 -18.93
C ASN A 36 -9.08 29.41 -18.93
N PHE A 37 -8.55 28.58 -19.82
CA PHE A 37 -7.10 28.39 -19.94
C PHE A 37 -6.43 29.68 -20.40
N SER A 38 -5.42 30.12 -19.65
CA SER A 38 -4.52 31.22 -20.01
C SER A 38 -3.09 30.73 -19.82
N GLU A 39 -2.28 30.84 -20.87
CA GLU A 39 -0.90 30.34 -20.89
C GLU A 39 -0.01 31.09 -19.89
N GLU A 40 -0.15 32.41 -19.80
CA GLU A 40 0.59 33.27 -18.87
C GLU A 40 0.28 32.91 -17.41
N CYS A 41 -1.02 32.81 -17.09
CA CYS A 41 -1.49 32.43 -15.76
C CYS A 41 -1.06 31.01 -15.39
N ASN A 42 -1.05 30.08 -16.35
CA ASN A 42 -0.61 28.70 -16.14
C ASN A 42 0.90 28.60 -15.85
N ASN A 43 1.73 29.44 -16.50
CA ASN A 43 3.17 29.45 -16.26
C ASN A 43 3.52 29.93 -14.85
N ASP A 44 2.79 30.92 -14.32
CA ASP A 44 3.00 31.39 -12.95
C ASP A 44 2.50 30.38 -11.91
N LEU A 45 1.31 29.79 -12.14
CA LEU A 45 0.81 28.68 -11.31
C LEU A 45 1.74 27.47 -11.31
N LEU A 46 2.40 27.18 -12.44
CA LEU A 46 3.36 26.08 -12.53
C LEU A 46 4.57 26.32 -11.62
N LYS A 47 5.07 27.55 -11.51
CA LYS A 47 6.17 27.89 -10.59
C LYS A 47 5.75 27.69 -9.14
N GLU A 48 4.58 28.19 -8.75
CA GLU A 48 4.03 28.00 -7.40
C GLU A 48 3.77 26.51 -7.07
N SER A 49 3.44 25.72 -8.09
CA SER A 49 3.19 24.30 -7.92
C SER A 49 4.43 23.53 -7.47
N LEU A 50 5.65 23.94 -7.85
CA LEU A 50 6.87 23.19 -7.54
C LEU A 50 7.05 22.96 -6.02
N ASP A 51 6.93 24.03 -5.23
CA ASP A 51 6.99 23.94 -3.76
C ASP A 51 5.81 23.15 -3.17
N LEU A 52 4.64 23.24 -3.82
CA LEU A 52 3.43 22.53 -3.38
C LEU A 52 3.59 21.02 -3.57
N ILE A 53 4.26 20.58 -4.64
CA ILE A 53 4.47 19.16 -4.96
C ILE A 53 5.28 18.46 -3.87
N GLU A 54 6.36 19.09 -3.41
CA GLU A 54 7.19 18.53 -2.35
C GLU A 54 6.38 18.36 -1.06
N LYS A 55 5.64 19.40 -0.67
CA LYS A 55 4.74 19.36 0.50
C LYS A 55 3.67 18.26 0.37
N LEU A 56 3.10 18.08 -0.82
CA LEU A 56 2.12 17.03 -1.09
C LEU A 56 2.73 15.63 -0.97
N ARG A 57 3.94 15.43 -1.52
CA ARG A 57 4.68 14.16 -1.43
C ARG A 57 5.01 13.82 0.02
N GLU A 58 5.52 14.78 0.79
CA GLU A 58 5.83 14.59 2.20
C GLU A 58 4.58 14.22 3.01
N LYS A 59 3.49 14.95 2.81
CA LYS A 59 2.20 14.68 3.46
C LYS A 59 1.67 13.29 3.11
N ALA A 60 1.74 12.90 1.83
CA ALA A 60 1.35 11.58 1.37
C ALA A 60 2.23 10.48 1.99
N PHE A 61 3.53 10.72 2.11
CA PHE A 61 4.47 9.81 2.75
C PHE A 61 4.13 9.61 4.23
N ILE A 62 3.92 10.68 5.00
CA ILE A 62 3.55 10.61 6.42
C ILE A 62 2.25 9.81 6.60
N ARG A 63 1.24 10.06 5.76
CA ARG A 63 -0.03 9.31 5.78
C ARG A 63 0.19 7.83 5.49
N MET A 64 1.01 7.52 4.49
CA MET A 64 1.34 6.13 4.13
C MET A 64 2.07 5.41 5.27
N GLN A 65 3.02 6.07 5.94
CA GLN A 65 3.71 5.50 7.11
C GLN A 65 2.73 5.24 8.25
N ARG A 66 1.85 6.20 8.57
CA ARG A 66 0.80 6.01 9.57
C ARG A 66 -0.10 4.83 9.21
N TYR A 67 -0.53 4.74 7.96
CA TYR A 67 -1.37 3.63 7.48
C TYR A 67 -0.67 2.27 7.62
N LYS A 68 0.62 2.18 7.25
CA LYS A 68 1.41 0.96 7.46
C LYS A 68 1.52 0.59 8.92
N ASN A 69 1.81 1.56 9.78
CA ASN A 69 1.94 1.34 11.23
C ASN A 69 0.62 0.90 11.86
N THR A 70 -0.52 1.49 11.46
CA THR A 70 -1.83 1.04 11.95
C THR A 70 -2.13 -0.38 11.50
N MET A 71 -1.80 -0.75 10.26
CA MET A 71 -1.94 -2.12 9.78
C MET A 71 -1.09 -3.10 10.59
N ILE A 72 0.21 -2.82 10.77
CA ILE A 72 1.14 -3.64 11.56
C ILE A 72 0.63 -3.78 12.99
N ASN A 73 0.24 -2.67 13.64
CA ASN A 73 -0.28 -2.70 15.01
C ASN A 73 -1.56 -3.51 15.11
N SER A 74 -2.47 -3.40 14.14
CA SER A 74 -3.72 -4.16 14.13
C SER A 74 -3.49 -5.66 13.93
N TYR A 75 -2.44 -6.03 13.18
CA TYR A 75 -2.01 -7.40 12.99
C TYR A 75 -1.35 -7.94 14.26
N ASN A 76 -0.34 -7.24 14.77
CA ASN A 76 0.41 -7.62 15.97
C ASN A 76 -0.48 -7.70 17.21
N LYS A 77 -1.52 -6.86 17.34
CA LYS A 77 -2.52 -6.97 18.42
C LYS A 77 -3.29 -8.30 18.40
N ARG A 78 -3.46 -8.90 17.22
CA ARG A 78 -4.20 -10.17 17.03
C ARG A 78 -3.28 -11.39 17.08
N VAL A 79 -1.99 -11.21 16.82
CA VAL A 79 -1.00 -12.29 16.88
C VAL A 79 -0.62 -12.55 18.33
N ARG A 80 -0.88 -13.77 18.80
CA ARG A 80 -0.34 -14.27 20.06
C ARG A 80 0.92 -15.07 19.76
N ALA A 81 2.05 -14.62 20.31
CA ALA A 81 3.27 -15.40 20.25
C ALA A 81 3.04 -16.76 20.94
N ARG A 82 3.32 -17.86 20.24
CA ARG A 82 3.36 -19.20 20.82
C ARG A 82 4.81 -19.66 20.82
N ASN A 83 5.27 -20.13 21.97
CA ASN A 83 6.55 -20.81 22.08
C ASN A 83 6.26 -22.30 21.90
N PHE A 84 6.93 -22.93 20.94
CA PHE A 84 6.86 -24.37 20.73
C PHE A 84 7.94 -25.08 21.55
N GLN A 85 7.59 -26.25 22.08
CA GLN A 85 8.51 -27.14 22.78
C GLN A 85 8.81 -28.37 21.91
N VAL A 86 9.97 -28.98 22.16
CA VAL A 86 10.29 -30.28 21.55
C VAL A 86 9.21 -31.28 21.98
N GLY A 87 8.60 -31.94 21.00
CA GLY A 87 7.50 -32.86 21.21
C GLY A 87 6.11 -32.32 20.86
N ASP A 88 5.94 -31.00 20.70
CA ASP A 88 4.67 -30.40 20.30
C ASP A 88 4.28 -30.84 18.88
N LEU A 89 2.97 -31.04 18.66
CA LEU A 89 2.40 -31.25 17.34
C LEU A 89 1.99 -29.92 16.72
N VAL A 90 2.48 -29.64 15.52
CA VAL A 90 2.25 -28.39 14.80
C VAL A 90 1.78 -28.67 13.37
N LEU A 91 0.95 -27.75 12.85
CA LEU A 91 0.60 -27.72 11.44
C LEU A 91 1.52 -26.72 10.74
N ARG A 92 2.05 -27.12 9.58
CA ARG A 92 2.85 -26.26 8.72
C ARG A 92 1.96 -25.70 7.63
N ARG A 93 2.07 -24.40 7.33
CA ARG A 93 1.35 -23.81 6.20
C ARG A 93 1.90 -24.37 4.89
N VAL A 94 1.04 -24.75 3.95
CA VAL A 94 1.47 -25.22 2.62
C VAL A 94 2.09 -24.05 1.86
N ASP A 95 3.25 -24.29 1.23
CA ASP A 95 3.91 -23.30 0.38
C ASP A 95 3.02 -22.87 -0.79
N THR A 96 2.92 -21.56 -1.00
CA THR A 96 2.14 -20.98 -2.11
C THR A 96 2.71 -21.29 -3.49
N LEU A 97 3.94 -21.82 -3.56
CA LEU A 97 4.57 -22.28 -4.80
C LEU A 97 4.07 -23.65 -5.24
N LYS A 98 3.46 -24.43 -4.33
CA LYS A 98 2.75 -25.64 -4.71
C LYS A 98 1.37 -25.23 -5.25
N PRO A 99 0.91 -25.79 -6.39
CA PRO A 99 -0.43 -25.54 -6.88
C PRO A 99 -1.44 -26.18 -5.93
N VAL A 100 -1.93 -25.40 -4.98
CA VAL A 100 -3.01 -25.76 -4.05
C VAL A 100 -4.30 -25.25 -4.68
N GLY A 101 -5.22 -26.17 -5.02
CA GLY A 101 -6.54 -25.83 -5.51
C GLY A 101 -7.33 -25.03 -4.47
N LYS A 102 -8.36 -24.31 -4.90
CA LYS A 102 -9.18 -23.44 -4.02
C LYS A 102 -9.79 -24.18 -2.81
N LEU A 103 -9.93 -25.51 -2.91
CA LEU A 103 -10.52 -26.38 -1.89
C LEU A 103 -9.49 -27.27 -1.19
N ASP A 104 -8.23 -27.19 -1.58
CA ASP A 104 -7.19 -28.01 -0.96
C ASP A 104 -6.79 -27.41 0.41
N PRO A 105 -6.36 -28.26 1.36
CA PRO A 105 -5.93 -27.79 2.67
C PRO A 105 -4.76 -26.80 2.57
N THR A 106 -4.88 -25.66 3.26
CA THR A 106 -3.81 -24.65 3.35
C THR A 106 -2.77 -24.97 4.41
N TRP A 107 -2.97 -26.05 5.16
CA TRP A 107 -2.12 -26.52 6.25
C TRP A 107 -1.86 -28.01 6.07
N GLU A 108 -0.63 -28.43 6.32
CA GLU A 108 -0.13 -29.81 6.23
C GLU A 108 0.42 -30.27 7.59
N GLY A 109 0.24 -31.54 7.93
CA GLY A 109 0.66 -32.13 9.21
C GLY A 109 -0.39 -33.07 9.83
N PRO A 110 -0.23 -33.47 11.10
CA PRO A 110 0.63 -32.86 12.12
C PRO A 110 2.11 -33.29 12.05
N TYR A 111 3.01 -32.34 12.32
CA TYR A 111 4.45 -32.56 12.48
C TYR A 111 4.86 -32.46 13.94
N LYS A 112 5.88 -33.21 14.35
CA LYS A 112 6.45 -33.15 15.70
C LYS A 112 7.68 -32.25 15.71
N VAL A 113 7.74 -31.28 16.63
CA VAL A 113 8.93 -30.46 16.82
C VAL A 113 10.06 -31.32 17.41
N THR A 114 11.16 -31.47 16.69
CA THR A 114 12.32 -32.31 17.10
C THR A 114 13.46 -31.51 17.73
N GLY A 115 13.49 -30.19 17.54
CA GLY A 115 14.51 -29.31 18.09
C GLY A 115 14.10 -27.85 17.95
N ILE A 116 14.60 -26.99 18.84
CA ILE A 116 14.41 -25.54 18.79
C ILE A 116 15.76 -24.92 18.41
N ILE A 117 15.88 -24.45 17.18
CA ILE A 117 17.01 -23.63 16.75
C ILE A 117 16.68 -22.20 17.19
N GLY A 118 17.58 -21.55 17.95
CA GLY A 118 17.34 -20.27 18.61
C GLY A 118 16.72 -19.20 17.70
N ARG A 119 15.95 -18.28 18.30
CA ARG A 119 15.07 -17.26 17.67
C ARG A 119 15.62 -16.68 16.35
N GLY A 120 15.30 -17.36 15.24
CA GLY A 120 15.37 -16.84 13.88
C GLY A 120 13.96 -16.53 13.37
N PRO A 121 13.81 -15.60 12.41
CA PRO A 121 12.50 -15.29 11.83
C PRO A 121 11.99 -16.54 11.11
N ILE A 122 10.82 -17.03 11.51
CA ILE A 122 10.12 -18.12 10.82
C ILE A 122 9.51 -17.46 9.57
N ASN A 123 10.14 -17.68 8.41
CA ASN A 123 9.54 -17.45 7.09
C ASN A 123 8.59 -18.60 6.74
#